data_AF-A4S122-F1
#
_entry.id   AF-A4S122-F1
#
_cell.length_a   1.000
_cell.length_b   1.000
_cell.length_c   1.000
_cell.angle_alpha   90.00
_cell.angle_beta   90.00
_cell.angle_gamma   90.00
#
_symmetry.space_group_name_H-M   'P 1'
#
loop_
_entity.id
_entity.type
_entity.pdbx_description
1 polymer ?
#
loop_
_entity_poly.entity_id
_entity_poly.type
_entity_poly.pdbx_seq_one_letter_code
_entity_poly.pdbx_strand_id
1 'polypeptide(L)'
;MAPSTALADALRGLQERAGAHERRIGKNAKASLLYDVKDAADVDRETAHAIGARGFEELCRRDGRFELHAKTLFARSVAEGKHRELETAEELAATSARVEGYLRLLSGYFNERCASETLEYLIRRFKIHVYDVDALIACGLPWHGTAAFVKATQTCQLENSRHFKWLGGVKETGAAPPRDALAVRCSKDKAFFTFCAQSATEMATAKVRDFEAPATTFLFVFHGDWIV
;
A
#
# COMPACT_ATOMS: atom_id res chain seq x y z
N MET A 1 25.77 26.14 40.12
CA MET A 1 24.45 26.21 39.47
C MET A 1 24.63 26.05 37.96
N ALA A 2 24.24 24.92 37.37
CA ALA A 2 23.64 24.81 36.03
C ALA A 2 23.49 23.33 35.58
N PRO A 3 22.38 22.65 35.92
CA PRO A 3 21.96 21.42 35.23
C PRO A 3 20.73 21.61 34.33
N SER A 4 20.33 22.86 34.01
CA SER A 4 19.02 23.16 33.40
C SER A 4 18.95 23.07 31.86
N THR A 5 20.08 22.91 31.16
CA THR A 5 20.13 22.96 29.68
C THR A 5 19.86 21.60 29.02
N ALA A 6 20.39 20.50 29.57
CA ALA A 6 20.25 19.17 28.97
C ALA A 6 18.78 18.69 28.89
N LEU A 7 17.99 18.97 29.92
CA LEU A 7 16.56 18.63 29.94
C LEU A 7 15.75 19.52 28.99
N ALA A 8 16.12 20.80 28.87
CA ALA A 8 15.48 21.74 27.95
C ALA A 8 15.74 21.38 26.49
N ASP A 9 16.95 20.93 26.16
CA ASP A 9 17.31 20.46 24.82
C ASP A 9 16.62 19.13 24.48
N ALA A 10 16.52 18.21 25.44
CA ALA A 10 15.77 16.97 25.28
C ALA A 10 14.28 17.21 25.04
N LEU A 11 13.66 18.15 25.77
CA LEU A 11 12.26 18.56 25.58
C LEU A 11 12.04 19.19 24.21
N ARG A 12 12.95 20.07 23.77
CA ARG A 12 12.88 20.71 22.45
C ARG A 12 12.98 19.67 21.33
N GLY A 13 13.89 18.71 21.44
CA GLY A 13 14.02 17.61 20.49
C GLY A 13 12.78 16.71 20.44
N LEU A 14 12.10 16.49 21.57
CA LEU A 14 10.84 15.76 21.62
C LEU A 14 9.69 16.55 20.99
N GLN A 15 9.59 17.86 21.26
CA GLN A 15 8.58 18.73 20.65
C GLN A 15 8.74 18.85 19.13
N GLU A 16 9.97 18.96 18.64
CA GLU A 16 10.25 18.98 17.20
C GLU A 16 9.88 17.64 16.53
N ARG A 17 10.20 16.51 17.18
CA ARG A 17 9.81 15.18 16.71
C ARG A 17 8.29 14.97 16.75
N ALA A 18 7.62 15.41 17.82
CA ALA A 18 6.17 15.33 17.96
C ALA A 18 5.47 16.20 16.91
N GLY A 19 5.90 17.45 16.72
CA GLY A 19 5.35 18.34 15.69
C GLY A 19 5.67 17.88 14.27
N ALA A 20 6.82 17.24 14.03
CA ALA A 20 7.10 16.58 12.74
C ALA A 20 6.20 15.36 12.53
N HIS A 21 5.93 14.58 13.58
CA HIS A 21 5.03 13.44 13.53
C HIS A 21 3.58 13.87 13.25
N GLU A 22 3.06 14.88 13.96
CA GLU A 22 1.72 15.44 13.71
C GLU A 22 1.58 16.02 12.30
N ARG A 23 2.58 16.76 11.81
CA ARG A 23 2.58 17.28 10.42
C ARG A 23 2.58 16.16 9.39
N ARG A 24 3.26 15.04 9.66
CA ARG A 24 3.25 13.84 8.79
C ARG A 24 1.88 13.17 8.84
N ILE A 25 1.29 12.99 10.03
CA ILE A 25 -0.06 12.44 10.19
C ILE A 25 -1.10 13.30 9.45
N GLY A 26 -1.04 14.63 9.60
CA GLY A 26 -1.96 15.57 8.94
C GLY A 26 -1.84 15.59 7.41
N LYS A 27 -0.64 15.36 6.86
CA LYS A 27 -0.44 15.12 5.42
C LYS A 27 -0.96 13.74 5.00
N ASN A 28 -0.78 12.72 5.84
CA ASN A 28 -1.20 11.35 5.55
C ASN A 28 -2.71 11.14 5.62
N ALA A 29 -3.42 11.93 6.42
CA ALA A 29 -4.88 11.92 6.47
C ALA A 29 -5.52 12.40 5.17
N LYS A 30 -4.77 13.09 4.31
CA LYS A 30 -5.19 13.61 3.00
C LYS A 30 -4.71 12.75 1.83
N ALA A 31 -4.09 11.61 2.11
CA ALA A 31 -3.62 10.69 1.09
C ALA A 31 -4.81 10.03 0.38
N SER A 32 -4.83 10.14 -0.93
CA SER A 32 -5.88 9.58 -1.79
C SER A 32 -5.25 9.09 -3.09
N LEU A 33 -5.79 8.02 -3.65
CA LEU A 33 -5.49 7.53 -5.00
C LEU A 33 -6.45 8.12 -6.03
N LEU A 34 -7.71 8.33 -5.63
CA LEU A 34 -8.79 8.76 -6.54
C LEU A 34 -8.94 10.28 -6.64
N TYR A 35 -8.67 11.01 -5.56
CA TYR A 35 -8.93 12.43 -5.45
C TYR A 35 -7.64 13.22 -5.30
N ASP A 36 -7.64 14.45 -5.82
CA ASP A 36 -6.59 15.40 -5.51
C ASP A 36 -6.67 15.81 -4.04
N VAL A 37 -5.53 16.26 -3.48
CA VAL A 37 -5.39 16.57 -2.03
C VAL A 37 -6.46 17.54 -1.50
N LYS A 38 -7.02 18.39 -2.38
CA LYS A 38 -8.09 19.34 -2.04
C LYS A 38 -9.43 18.61 -1.89
N ASP A 39 -9.87 17.93 -2.93
CA ASP A 39 -11.14 17.19 -2.95
C ASP A 39 -11.12 16.02 -1.96
N ALA A 40 -9.94 15.44 -1.72
CA ALA A 40 -9.74 14.37 -0.77
C ALA A 40 -10.05 14.79 0.68
N ALA A 41 -9.90 16.08 1.02
CA ALA A 41 -10.18 16.59 2.36
C ALA A 41 -11.69 16.70 2.65
N ASP A 42 -12.50 16.83 1.60
CA ASP A 42 -13.96 16.98 1.71
C ASP A 42 -14.68 15.63 1.75
N VAL A 43 -13.99 14.53 1.41
CA VAL A 43 -14.56 13.18 1.47
C VAL A 43 -14.54 12.67 2.91
N ASP A 44 -15.73 12.52 3.47
CA ASP A 44 -15.97 11.98 4.80
C ASP A 44 -15.76 10.44 4.87
N ARG A 45 -15.69 9.92 6.10
CA ARG A 45 -15.42 8.49 6.35
C ARG A 45 -16.53 7.58 5.82
N GLU A 46 -17.78 8.03 5.85
CA GLU A 46 -18.92 7.25 5.40
C GLU A 46 -18.92 7.17 3.87
N THR A 47 -18.65 8.29 3.18
CA THR A 47 -18.47 8.30 1.72
C THR A 47 -17.29 7.42 1.29
N ALA A 48 -16.15 7.47 1.98
CA ALA A 48 -15.01 6.60 1.68
C ALA A 48 -15.35 5.10 1.87
N HIS A 49 -16.13 4.76 2.91
CA HIS A 49 -16.62 3.40 3.13
C HIS A 49 -17.60 2.98 2.04
N ALA A 50 -18.54 3.84 1.65
CA ALA A 50 -19.50 3.54 0.59
C ALA A 50 -18.84 3.28 -0.77
N ILE A 51 -17.83 4.09 -1.13
CA ILE A 51 -17.03 3.89 -2.34
C ILE A 51 -16.26 2.56 -2.27
N GLY A 52 -15.59 2.30 -1.14
CA GLY A 52 -14.86 1.05 -0.93
C GLY A 52 -15.77 -0.18 -0.96
N ALA A 53 -16.95 -0.10 -0.34
CA ALA A 53 -17.93 -1.19 -0.32
C ALA A 53 -18.47 -1.48 -1.73
N ARG A 54 -18.74 -0.45 -2.54
CA ARG A 54 -19.15 -0.61 -3.94
C ARG A 54 -18.08 -1.34 -4.77
N GLY A 55 -16.83 -0.87 -4.69
CA GLY A 55 -15.72 -1.51 -5.39
C GLY A 55 -15.49 -2.96 -4.93
N PHE A 56 -15.66 -3.21 -3.63
CA PHE A 56 -15.54 -4.53 -3.05
C PHE A 56 -16.65 -5.49 -3.50
N GLU A 57 -17.91 -5.05 -3.54
CA GLU A 57 -19.01 -5.86 -4.04
C GLU A 57 -18.84 -6.26 -5.51
N GLU A 58 -18.29 -5.36 -6.33
CA GLU A 58 -17.98 -5.70 -7.73
C GLU A 58 -16.83 -6.71 -7.82
N LEU A 59 -15.79 -6.58 -6.99
CA LEU A 59 -14.71 -7.55 -6.90
C LEU A 59 -15.20 -8.92 -6.42
N CYS A 60 -16.10 -8.99 -5.43
CA CYS A 60 -16.71 -10.23 -4.98
C CYS A 60 -17.53 -10.92 -6.08
N ARG A 61 -18.24 -10.14 -6.90
CA ARG A 61 -18.97 -10.68 -8.06
C ARG A 61 -18.05 -11.29 -9.11
N ARG A 62 -16.83 -10.76 -9.26
CA ARG A 62 -15.81 -11.31 -10.17
C ARG A 62 -15.10 -12.52 -9.56
N ASP A 63 -14.77 -12.44 -8.28
CA ASP A 63 -13.99 -13.45 -7.57
C ASP A 63 -14.50 -13.61 -6.13
N GLY A 64 -15.16 -14.74 -5.86
CA GLY A 64 -15.77 -15.03 -4.55
C GLY A 64 -14.75 -15.15 -3.41
N ARG A 65 -13.44 -15.23 -3.68
CA ARG A 65 -12.41 -15.26 -2.63
C ARG A 65 -12.36 -13.96 -1.83
N PHE A 66 -12.78 -12.85 -2.43
CA PHE A 66 -12.84 -11.56 -1.73
C PHE A 66 -13.88 -11.55 -0.59
N GLU A 67 -14.91 -12.40 -0.64
CA GLU A 67 -15.97 -12.43 0.39
C GLU A 67 -15.44 -12.72 1.80
N LEU A 68 -14.31 -13.44 1.92
CA LEU A 68 -13.64 -13.70 3.20
C LEU A 68 -13.25 -12.39 3.93
N HIS A 69 -12.98 -11.34 3.17
CA HIS A 69 -12.58 -10.03 3.70
C HIS A 69 -13.76 -9.09 4.00
N ALA A 70 -14.98 -9.46 3.62
CA ALA A 70 -16.18 -8.64 3.81
C ALA A 70 -16.40 -8.32 5.29
N LYS A 71 -16.34 -9.34 6.14
CA LYS A 71 -16.60 -9.22 7.59
C LYS A 71 -15.42 -8.65 8.37
N THR A 72 -14.22 -8.62 7.80
CA THR A 72 -12.98 -8.27 8.51
C THR A 72 -12.44 -6.90 8.16
N LEU A 73 -12.50 -6.49 6.88
CA LEU A 73 -11.96 -5.21 6.41
C LEU A 73 -13.07 -4.21 6.01
N PHE A 74 -14.15 -4.71 5.40
CA PHE A 74 -15.22 -3.88 4.83
C PHE A 74 -16.49 -3.81 5.70
N ALA A 75 -16.49 -4.46 6.86
CA ALA A 75 -17.62 -4.40 7.79
C ALA A 75 -17.84 -2.98 8.32
N ARG A 76 -19.10 -2.57 8.45
CA ARG A 76 -19.47 -1.25 8.98
C ARG A 76 -18.90 -0.99 10.38
N SER A 77 -18.88 -2.01 11.24
CA SER A 77 -18.27 -1.93 12.58
C SER A 77 -16.77 -1.60 12.53
N VAL A 78 -16.06 -2.09 11.52
CA VAL A 78 -14.63 -1.81 11.32
C VAL A 78 -14.44 -0.42 10.73
N ALA A 79 -15.28 -0.01 9.79
CA ALA A 79 -15.30 1.36 9.29
C ALA A 79 -15.52 2.37 10.43
N GLU A 80 -16.41 2.05 11.36
CA GLU A 80 -16.78 2.91 12.49
C GLU A 80 -15.83 2.85 13.70
N GLY A 81 -15.06 1.76 13.80
CA GLY A 81 -14.20 1.46 14.94
C GLY A 81 -12.99 2.39 15.15
N LYS A 82 -12.08 1.95 16.01
CA LYS A 82 -10.90 2.72 16.43
C LYS A 82 -9.93 2.99 15.27
N HIS A 83 -9.28 4.15 15.28
CA HIS A 83 -8.21 4.46 14.33
C HIS A 83 -7.02 3.53 14.54
N ARG A 84 -6.32 3.19 13.45
CA ARG A 84 -5.15 2.29 13.48
C ARG A 84 -4.01 2.80 14.35
N GLU A 85 -3.91 4.11 14.56
CA GLU A 85 -2.94 4.75 15.45
C GLU A 85 -3.22 4.47 16.94
N LEU A 86 -4.43 4.01 17.27
CA LEU A 86 -4.87 3.69 18.62
C LEU A 86 -4.93 2.17 18.88
N GLU A 87 -4.52 1.36 17.90
CA GLU A 87 -4.42 -0.10 18.03
C GLU A 87 -3.17 -0.49 18.82
N THR A 88 -3.22 -1.62 19.53
CA THR A 88 -2.02 -2.19 20.16
C THR A 88 -1.07 -2.78 19.10
N ALA A 89 0.17 -3.09 19.50
CA ALA A 89 1.14 -3.69 18.57
C ALA A 89 0.66 -5.03 17.98
N GLU A 90 -0.03 -5.83 18.79
CA GLU A 90 -0.60 -7.13 18.37
C GLU A 90 -1.77 -6.95 17.41
N GLU A 91 -2.68 -6.00 17.71
CA GLU A 91 -3.79 -5.65 16.83
C GLU A 91 -3.30 -5.11 15.50
N LEU A 92 -2.28 -4.25 15.53
CA LEU A 92 -1.67 -3.67 14.34
C LEU A 92 -1.09 -4.75 13.41
N ALA A 93 -0.37 -5.72 13.97
CA ALA A 93 0.20 -6.84 13.22
C ALA A 93 -0.91 -7.74 12.63
N ALA A 94 -1.97 -8.01 13.38
CA ALA A 94 -3.11 -8.78 12.89
C ALA A 94 -3.88 -8.02 11.78
N THR A 95 -3.99 -6.69 11.87
CA THR A 95 -4.55 -5.85 10.81
C THR A 95 -3.67 -5.87 9.56
N SER A 96 -2.35 -5.70 9.71
CA SER A 96 -1.38 -5.82 8.60
C SER A 96 -1.51 -7.15 7.87
N ALA A 97 -1.53 -8.27 8.59
CA ALA A 97 -1.66 -9.60 7.98
C ALA A 97 -2.96 -9.77 7.17
N ARG A 98 -4.08 -9.22 7.67
CA ARG A 98 -5.38 -9.23 6.95
C ARG A 98 -5.33 -8.38 5.68
N VAL A 99 -4.71 -7.20 5.76
CA VAL A 99 -4.51 -6.29 4.62
C VAL A 99 -3.60 -6.92 3.58
N GLU A 100 -2.48 -7.52 3.98
CA GLU A 100 -1.55 -8.24 3.10
C GLU A 100 -2.24 -9.39 2.36
N GLY A 101 -3.07 -10.17 3.06
CA GLY A 101 -3.90 -11.20 2.44
C GLY A 101 -4.81 -10.64 1.34
N TYR A 102 -5.49 -9.53 1.62
CA TYR A 102 -6.35 -8.87 0.64
C TYR A 102 -5.57 -8.30 -0.55
N LEU A 103 -4.45 -7.61 -0.30
CA LEU A 103 -3.60 -7.02 -1.34
C LEU A 103 -3.00 -8.07 -2.27
N ARG A 104 -2.65 -9.26 -1.76
CA ARG A 104 -2.18 -10.38 -2.60
C ARG A 104 -3.25 -10.83 -3.61
N LEU A 105 -4.51 -10.92 -3.19
CA LEU A 105 -5.63 -11.20 -4.10
C LEU A 105 -5.87 -10.06 -5.09
N LEU A 106 -5.75 -8.82 -4.61
CA LEU A 106 -5.99 -7.62 -5.41
C LEU A 106 -4.95 -7.39 -6.52
N SER A 107 -3.74 -7.94 -6.37
CA SER A 107 -2.66 -7.83 -7.36
C SER A 107 -3.10 -8.19 -8.79
N GLY A 108 -3.98 -9.20 -8.93
CA GLY A 108 -4.55 -9.60 -10.23
C GLY A 108 -5.51 -8.59 -10.85
N TYR A 109 -6.10 -7.70 -10.06
CA TYR A 109 -7.14 -6.75 -10.46
C TYR A 109 -6.72 -5.28 -10.27
N PHE A 110 -5.45 -5.01 -9.97
CA PHE A 110 -4.96 -3.70 -9.53
C PHE A 110 -5.28 -2.55 -10.51
N ASN A 111 -5.27 -2.82 -11.82
CA ASN A 111 -5.57 -1.81 -12.84
C ASN A 111 -7.08 -1.55 -13.03
N GLU A 112 -7.95 -2.29 -12.36
CA GLU A 112 -9.40 -2.07 -12.44
C GLU A 112 -9.85 -0.91 -11.54
N ARG A 113 -10.93 -0.25 -11.98
CA ARG A 113 -11.57 0.81 -11.20
C ARG A 113 -12.00 0.32 -9.82
N CYS A 114 -12.54 -0.90 -9.74
CA CYS A 114 -13.04 -1.50 -8.51
C CYS A 114 -11.93 -1.67 -7.47
N ALA A 115 -10.73 -2.06 -7.92
CA ALA A 115 -9.55 -2.15 -7.07
C ALA A 115 -9.08 -0.77 -6.59
N SER A 116 -9.16 0.25 -7.44
CA SER A 116 -8.82 1.63 -7.04
C SER A 116 -9.78 2.16 -5.97
N GLU A 117 -11.08 1.85 -6.08
CA GLU A 117 -12.11 2.21 -5.09
C GLU A 117 -11.89 1.51 -3.74
N THR A 118 -11.51 0.23 -3.73
CA THR A 118 -11.20 -0.47 -2.47
C THR A 118 -9.89 0.00 -1.84
N LEU A 119 -8.85 0.24 -2.64
CA LEU A 119 -7.57 0.77 -2.16
C LEU A 119 -7.73 2.17 -1.54
N GLU A 120 -8.58 3.02 -2.11
CA GLU A 120 -8.89 4.34 -1.55
C GLU A 120 -9.40 4.22 -0.12
N TYR A 121 -10.37 3.32 0.12
CA TYR A 121 -10.87 3.06 1.46
C TYR A 121 -9.77 2.53 2.40
N LEU A 122 -8.94 1.60 1.93
CA LEU A 122 -7.85 1.05 2.75
C LEU A 122 -6.80 2.11 3.13
N ILE A 123 -6.47 3.01 2.22
CA ILE A 123 -5.53 4.12 2.47
C ILE A 123 -6.10 5.08 3.50
N ARG A 124 -7.38 5.47 3.39
CA ARG A 124 -8.00 6.39 4.34
C ARG A 124 -8.22 5.76 5.71
N ARG A 125 -8.73 4.53 5.75
CA ARG A 125 -9.17 3.89 7.00
C ARG A 125 -8.02 3.22 7.75
N PHE A 126 -7.21 2.47 7.03
CA PHE A 126 -6.12 1.66 7.59
C PHE A 126 -4.75 2.29 7.36
N LYS A 127 -4.63 3.41 6.64
CA LYS A 127 -3.33 4.09 6.41
C LYS A 127 -2.27 3.13 5.85
N ILE A 128 -2.67 2.26 4.92
CA ILE A 128 -1.78 1.23 4.34
C ILE A 128 -0.56 1.84 3.64
N HIS A 129 -0.68 3.07 3.15
CA HIS A 129 0.41 3.89 2.58
C HIS A 129 1.47 4.32 3.61
N VAL A 130 1.24 4.09 4.89
CA VAL A 130 2.16 4.37 6.01
C VAL A 130 2.66 3.08 6.64
N TYR A 131 1.75 2.14 6.92
CA TYR A 131 2.04 0.92 7.69
C TYR A 131 2.41 -0.29 6.82
N ASP A 132 1.74 -0.49 5.68
CA ASP A 132 1.88 -1.69 4.84
C ASP A 132 2.41 -1.32 3.44
N VAL A 133 3.40 -0.42 3.41
CA VAL A 133 3.95 0.13 2.15
C VAL A 133 4.51 -0.97 1.26
N ASP A 134 5.26 -1.91 1.84
CA ASP A 134 5.90 -2.99 1.10
C ASP A 134 4.85 -3.86 0.39
N ALA A 135 3.76 -4.20 1.07
CA ALA A 135 2.67 -5.00 0.52
C ALA A 135 1.87 -4.25 -0.56
N LEU A 136 1.63 -2.95 -0.36
CA LEU A 136 0.92 -2.11 -1.34
C LEU A 136 1.72 -1.97 -2.64
N ILE A 137 3.02 -1.69 -2.55
CA ILE A 137 3.89 -1.57 -3.72
C ILE A 137 4.10 -2.94 -4.39
N ALA A 138 4.25 -4.02 -3.61
CA ALA A 138 4.36 -5.38 -4.16
C ALA A 138 3.10 -5.78 -4.96
N CYS A 139 1.91 -5.42 -4.47
CA CYS A 139 0.64 -5.63 -5.17
C CYS A 139 0.59 -4.90 -6.52
N GLY A 140 1.11 -3.67 -6.58
CA GLY A 140 1.16 -2.89 -7.82
C GLY A 140 2.35 -3.19 -8.75
N LEU A 141 3.35 -3.95 -8.30
CA LEU A 141 4.59 -4.20 -9.04
C LEU A 141 4.40 -4.85 -10.42
N PRO A 142 3.46 -5.80 -10.63
CA PRO A 142 3.15 -6.33 -11.96
C PRO A 142 2.72 -5.23 -12.93
N TRP A 143 2.12 -4.16 -12.40
CA TRP A 143 1.53 -3.05 -13.12
C TRP A 143 2.41 -1.78 -13.06
N HIS A 144 3.72 -1.93 -12.86
CA HIS A 144 4.66 -0.82 -12.65
C HIS A 144 4.65 0.25 -13.74
N GLY A 145 4.30 -0.11 -14.98
CA GLY A 145 4.17 0.83 -16.11
C GLY A 145 2.89 1.66 -16.14
N THR A 146 1.93 1.39 -15.25
CA THR A 146 0.61 2.04 -15.26
C THR A 146 0.60 3.33 -14.43
N ALA A 147 -0.28 4.27 -14.80
CA ALA A 147 -0.50 5.49 -14.03
C ALA A 147 -1.04 5.19 -12.61
N ALA A 148 -1.78 4.09 -12.43
CA ALA A 148 -2.27 3.66 -11.12
C ALA A 148 -1.12 3.33 -10.17
N PHE A 149 -0.08 2.64 -10.64
CA PHE A 149 1.11 2.33 -9.85
C PHE A 149 1.89 3.59 -9.46
N VAL A 150 2.07 4.52 -10.40
CA VAL A 150 2.75 5.79 -10.14
C VAL A 150 2.03 6.57 -9.03
N LYS A 151 0.70 6.72 -9.15
CA LYS A 151 -0.11 7.38 -8.13
C LYS A 151 -0.01 6.67 -6.78
N ALA A 152 -0.08 5.34 -6.75
CA ALA A 152 0.09 4.58 -5.51
C ALA A 152 1.46 4.79 -4.86
N THR A 153 2.53 4.81 -5.66
CA THR A 153 3.90 5.07 -5.20
C THR A 153 4.06 6.49 -4.67
N GLN A 154 3.44 7.49 -5.32
CA GLN A 154 3.45 8.88 -4.89
C GLN A 154 2.75 9.07 -3.53
N THR A 155 1.63 8.38 -3.34
CA THR A 155 0.83 8.41 -2.10
C THR A 155 1.54 7.70 -0.95
N CYS A 156 2.41 6.73 -1.22
CA CYS A 156 3.14 5.98 -0.20
C CYS A 156 4.24 6.77 0.53
N GLN A 157 4.43 6.45 1.81
CA GLN A 157 5.60 6.87 2.59
C GLN A 157 6.77 5.90 2.39
N LEU A 158 7.50 6.07 1.30
CA LEU A 158 8.64 5.21 0.94
C LEU A 158 9.74 5.13 2.02
N GLU A 159 9.86 6.15 2.89
CA GLU A 159 10.80 6.12 4.03
C GLU A 159 10.57 4.94 4.99
N ASN A 160 9.31 4.48 5.11
CA ASN A 160 8.93 3.39 5.99
C ASN A 160 9.15 2.03 5.32
N SER A 161 9.35 2.00 4.00
CA SER A 161 9.61 0.77 3.26
C SER A 161 11.05 0.30 3.47
N ARG A 162 11.27 -1.01 3.55
CA ARG A 162 12.61 -1.60 3.60
C ARG A 162 13.19 -1.83 2.20
N HIS A 163 12.33 -2.13 1.24
CA HIS A 163 12.72 -2.62 -0.09
C HIS A 163 12.55 -1.59 -1.21
N PHE A 164 11.70 -0.57 -1.01
CA PHE A 164 11.24 0.34 -2.06
C PHE A 164 11.68 1.80 -1.88
N LYS A 165 12.63 2.09 -0.98
CA LYS A 165 13.18 3.45 -0.80
C LYS A 165 13.72 4.07 -2.08
N TRP A 166 14.24 3.23 -2.98
CA TRP A 166 14.81 3.65 -4.26
C TRP A 166 13.75 4.20 -5.25
N LEU A 167 12.46 3.94 -5.02
CA LEU A 167 11.37 4.53 -5.80
C LEU A 167 11.11 6.01 -5.49
N GLY A 168 11.94 6.65 -4.65
CA GLY A 168 11.88 8.09 -4.40
C GLY A 168 11.88 8.93 -5.68
N GLY A 169 12.65 8.53 -6.70
CA GLY A 169 12.65 9.20 -7.99
C GLY A 169 11.29 9.16 -8.72
N VAL A 170 10.54 8.06 -8.61
CA VAL A 170 9.18 7.94 -9.18
C VAL A 170 8.21 8.88 -8.46
N LYS A 171 8.38 9.02 -7.14
CA LYS A 171 7.57 9.94 -6.34
C LYS A 171 7.76 11.40 -6.75
N GLU A 172 9.00 11.80 -7.05
CA GLU A 172 9.35 13.18 -7.43
C GLU A 172 9.04 13.49 -8.90
N THR A 173 9.34 12.55 -9.80
CA THR A 173 9.20 12.77 -11.25
C THR A 173 7.82 12.42 -11.79
N GLY A 174 7.07 11.55 -11.11
CA GLY A 174 5.81 11.00 -11.62
C GLY A 174 5.98 10.11 -12.86
N ALA A 175 7.21 9.75 -13.21
CA ALA A 175 7.49 8.83 -14.31
C ALA A 175 7.48 7.38 -13.80
N ALA A 176 6.78 6.51 -14.52
CA ALA A 176 6.80 5.08 -14.23
C ALA A 176 8.22 4.53 -14.32
N PRO A 177 8.66 3.67 -13.38
CA PRO A 177 10.00 3.10 -13.44
C PRO A 177 10.12 2.21 -14.68
N PRO A 178 11.17 2.36 -15.50
CA PRO A 178 11.37 1.51 -16.66
C PRO A 178 11.69 0.08 -16.20
N ARG A 179 11.22 -0.91 -16.97
CA ARG A 179 11.43 -2.33 -16.68
C ARG A 179 12.90 -2.69 -16.48
N ASP A 180 13.79 -2.08 -17.26
CA ASP A 180 15.23 -2.32 -17.17
C ASP A 180 15.81 -1.88 -15.83
N ALA A 181 15.30 -0.77 -15.26
CA ALA A 181 15.74 -0.31 -13.93
C ALA A 181 15.31 -1.28 -12.83
N LEU A 182 14.11 -1.85 -12.94
CA LEU A 182 13.64 -2.92 -12.03
C LEU A 182 14.51 -4.17 -12.16
N ALA A 183 14.80 -4.62 -13.38
CA ALA A 183 15.62 -5.80 -13.64
C ALA A 183 17.05 -5.64 -13.08
N VAL A 184 17.70 -4.51 -13.37
CA VAL A 184 19.03 -4.18 -12.84
C VAL A 184 19.02 -4.15 -11.31
N ARG A 185 17.93 -3.68 -10.68
CA ARG A 185 17.82 -3.68 -9.21
C ARG A 185 17.70 -5.09 -8.65
N CYS A 186 16.87 -5.94 -9.27
CA CYS A 186 16.77 -7.35 -8.89
C CYS A 186 18.12 -8.07 -8.97
N SER A 187 18.95 -7.77 -9.97
CA SER A 187 20.29 -8.37 -10.07
C SER A 187 21.27 -7.86 -9.01
N LYS A 188 21.15 -6.60 -8.58
CA LYS A 188 22.08 -5.97 -7.61
C LYS A 188 21.68 -6.19 -6.16
N ASP A 189 20.39 -6.30 -5.87
CA ASP A 189 19.83 -6.40 -4.52
C ASP A 189 19.15 -7.76 -4.32
N LYS A 190 19.89 -8.68 -3.71
CA LYS A 190 19.40 -10.04 -3.40
C LYS A 190 18.19 -10.02 -2.45
N ALA A 191 18.12 -9.05 -1.53
CA ALA A 191 17.01 -8.95 -0.59
C ALA A 191 15.72 -8.52 -1.31
N PHE A 192 15.84 -7.56 -2.23
CA PHE A 192 14.73 -7.16 -3.11
C PHE A 192 14.26 -8.30 -4.01
N PHE A 193 15.19 -9.03 -4.64
CA PHE A 193 14.85 -10.18 -5.48
C PHE A 193 14.12 -11.28 -4.68
N THR A 194 14.64 -11.61 -3.49
CA THR A 194 14.04 -12.62 -2.61
C THR A 194 12.63 -12.21 -2.20
N PHE A 195 12.43 -10.95 -1.82
CA PHE A 195 11.13 -10.40 -1.50
C PHE A 195 10.14 -10.50 -2.68
N CYS A 196 10.58 -10.14 -3.89
CA CYS A 196 9.74 -10.25 -5.09
C CYS A 196 9.36 -11.70 -5.39
N ALA A 197 10.32 -12.63 -5.28
CA ALA A 197 10.09 -14.05 -5.51
C ALA A 197 9.13 -14.66 -4.46
N GLN A 198 9.29 -14.28 -3.18
CA GLN A 198 8.38 -14.69 -2.11
C GLN A 198 6.97 -14.13 -2.34
N SER A 199 6.85 -12.84 -2.62
CA SER A 199 5.58 -12.19 -2.93
C SER A 199 4.88 -12.85 -4.12
N ALA A 200 5.63 -13.18 -5.19
CA ALA A 200 5.10 -13.88 -6.36
C ALA A 200 4.62 -15.30 -6.02
N THR A 201 5.37 -16.02 -5.18
CA THR A 201 5.00 -17.38 -4.74
C THR A 201 3.72 -17.35 -3.90
N GLU A 202 3.60 -16.39 -3.01
CA GLU A 202 2.40 -16.21 -2.18
C GLU A 202 1.17 -15.78 -3.00
N MET A 203 1.37 -14.97 -4.03
CA MET A 203 0.32 -14.62 -4.98
C MET A 203 -0.10 -15.82 -5.84
N ALA A 204 0.82 -16.71 -6.20
CA ALA A 204 0.54 -17.90 -7.00
C ALA A 204 -0.20 -19.00 -6.21
N THR A 205 0.09 -19.16 -4.91
CA THR A 205 -0.63 -20.13 -4.06
C THR A 205 -2.07 -19.71 -3.78
N ALA A 206 -2.34 -18.40 -3.79
CA ALA A 206 -3.69 -17.86 -3.88
C ALA A 206 -4.24 -18.05 -5.31
N LYS A 207 -4.51 -19.30 -5.72
CA LYS A 207 -5.02 -19.68 -7.05
C LYS A 207 -6.08 -18.72 -7.60
N VAL A 208 -5.68 -17.78 -8.44
CA VAL A 208 -6.59 -17.03 -9.32
C VAL A 208 -7.02 -18.03 -10.38
N ARG A 209 -8.16 -18.69 -10.16
CA ARG A 209 -8.87 -19.38 -11.24
C ARG A 209 -9.44 -18.28 -12.14
N ASP A 210 -9.14 -18.37 -13.43
CA ASP A 210 -9.79 -17.63 -14.53
C ASP A 210 -9.22 -16.28 -14.98
N PHE A 211 -7.96 -15.95 -14.66
CA PHE A 211 -7.23 -14.90 -15.39
C PHE A 211 -5.89 -15.44 -15.92
N GLU A 212 -5.74 -15.51 -17.25
CA GLU A 212 -4.46 -15.70 -17.95
C GLU A 212 -3.55 -14.46 -17.75
N ALA A 213 -3.22 -14.05 -16.53
CA ALA A 213 -2.23 -12.98 -16.35
C ALA A 213 -1.66 -12.67 -14.95
N PRO A 214 -2.05 -13.20 -13.78
CA PRO A 214 -1.39 -12.75 -12.54
C PRO A 214 -0.03 -13.44 -12.36
N ALA A 215 0.00 -14.77 -12.47
CA ALA A 215 1.23 -15.54 -12.40
C ALA A 215 2.08 -15.34 -13.66
N THR A 216 1.43 -15.26 -14.82
CA THR A 216 2.10 -14.97 -16.09
C THR A 216 2.61 -13.55 -16.17
N THR A 217 2.03 -12.50 -15.58
CA THR A 217 2.67 -11.15 -15.66
C THR A 217 3.86 -11.03 -14.73
N PHE A 218 3.84 -11.64 -13.52
CA PHE A 218 5.02 -11.70 -12.67
C PHE A 218 6.13 -12.54 -13.30
N LEU A 219 5.80 -13.69 -13.89
CA LEU A 219 6.77 -14.51 -14.63
C LEU A 219 7.17 -13.88 -15.96
N PHE A 220 6.31 -13.19 -16.72
CA PHE A 220 6.70 -12.54 -17.97
C PHE A 220 7.58 -11.31 -17.72
N VAL A 221 7.43 -10.62 -16.58
CA VAL A 221 8.39 -9.59 -16.14
C VAL A 221 9.78 -10.21 -15.88
N PHE A 222 9.87 -11.48 -15.44
CA PHE A 222 11.12 -12.12 -14.97
C PHE A 222 11.60 -13.37 -15.73
N HIS A 223 10.91 -13.87 -16.77
CA HIS A 223 11.23 -15.13 -17.46
C HIS A 223 11.14 -15.08 -19.00
N GLY A 224 10.86 -13.94 -19.61
CA GLY A 224 10.91 -13.80 -21.07
C GLY A 224 12.11 -12.98 -21.56
N ASP A 225 13.33 -13.53 -21.41
CA ASP A 225 14.61 -13.15 -22.08
C ASP A 225 15.84 -13.03 -21.15
N TRP A 226 16.10 -14.04 -20.30
CA TRP A 226 17.36 -14.12 -19.53
C TRP A 226 18.10 -15.47 -19.66
N ILE A 227 17.65 -16.37 -20.53
CA ILE A 227 18.39 -17.58 -20.90
C ILE A 227 18.25 -17.80 -22.41
N VAL A 228 19.03 -17.06 -23.20
CA VAL A 228 19.91 -17.59 -24.27
C VAL A 228 21.16 -16.71 -24.27
#